data_AF-A0A3S0A3K2-F1
#
_entry.id   AF-A0A3S0A3K2-F1
#
_cell.length_a   1.000
_cell.length_b   1.000
_cell.length_c   1.000
_cell.angle_alpha   90.00
_cell.angle_beta   90.00
_cell.angle_gamma   90.00
#
_symmetry.space_group_name_H-M   'P 1'
#
loop_
_entity.id
_entity.type
_entity.pdbx_description
1 polymer ?
#
loop_
_entity_poly.entity_id
_entity_poly.type
_entity_poly.pdbx_seq_one_letter_code
_entity_poly.pdbx_strand_id
1 'polypeptide(L)'
;MIRLTPIEERIIMTHTIREATSQDTQLITEFIINLTGKTISPIHVASRLLNMLDLPDERLYVYVEHGRLQGTLGFRIRRSEGTAVTFGEASLLAEATPRQQLADFAEQLASDHGCSGIWWLSCLPSEPGALTADPRHADNALIGSQENGYRFVKQFL
;
A
#
# COMPACT_ATOMS: atom_id res chain seq x y z
N MET A 1 18.95 -9.94 -45.96
CA MET A 1 17.70 -9.64 -45.25
C MET A 1 17.85 -10.18 -43.83
N ILE A 2 18.30 -9.33 -42.91
CA ILE A 2 18.61 -9.72 -41.53
C ILE A 2 17.27 -9.82 -40.80
N ARG A 3 16.82 -11.05 -40.48
CA ARG A 3 15.70 -11.25 -39.57
C ARG A 3 16.22 -11.02 -38.15
N LEU A 4 15.90 -9.86 -37.60
CA LEU A 4 16.02 -9.61 -36.16
C LEU A 4 15.03 -10.55 -35.46
N THR A 5 15.55 -11.35 -34.53
CA THR A 5 14.76 -12.25 -33.67
C THR A 5 13.98 -11.44 -32.62
N PRO A 6 12.71 -11.78 -32.35
CA PRO A 6 11.87 -11.08 -31.36
C PRO A 6 12.17 -11.60 -29.94
N ILE A 7 13.42 -11.46 -29.48
CA ILE A 7 13.83 -11.83 -28.10
C ILE A 7 14.17 -10.58 -27.27
N GLU A 8 14.25 -9.40 -27.91
CA GLU A 8 14.46 -8.13 -27.21
C GLU A 8 13.17 -7.50 -26.65
N GLU A 9 12.01 -8.16 -26.82
CA GLU A 9 10.69 -7.63 -26.43
C GLU A 9 10.09 -8.26 -25.16
N ARG A 10 10.86 -9.05 -24.41
CA ARG A 10 10.46 -9.55 -23.08
C ARG A 10 11.60 -9.40 -22.07
N ILE A 11 11.93 -8.15 -21.73
CA ILE A 11 12.29 -7.89 -20.34
C ILE A 11 10.98 -8.11 -19.57
N ILE A 12 10.79 -9.33 -19.08
CA ILE A 12 9.65 -9.69 -18.24
C ILE A 12 9.74 -8.77 -17.03
N MET A 13 8.82 -7.82 -16.92
CA MET A 13 8.63 -6.95 -15.77
C MET A 13 8.23 -7.82 -14.57
N THR A 14 9.19 -8.50 -13.94
CA THR A 14 8.94 -9.37 -12.79
C THR A 14 8.80 -8.50 -11.55
N HIS A 15 7.69 -7.80 -11.45
CA HIS A 15 7.22 -7.31 -10.17
C HIS A 15 6.41 -8.41 -9.47
N THR A 16 6.33 -8.33 -8.15
CA THR A 16 5.54 -9.25 -7.34
C THR A 16 4.91 -8.49 -6.20
N ILE A 17 3.60 -8.67 -6.04
CA ILE A 17 2.88 -8.27 -4.84
C ILE A 17 2.70 -9.53 -4.00
N ARG A 18 3.14 -9.48 -2.75
CA ARG A 18 3.04 -10.61 -1.82
C ARG A 18 2.90 -10.13 -0.39
N GLU A 19 2.43 -11.02 0.49
CA GLU A 19 2.40 -10.74 1.92
C GLU A 19 3.83 -10.46 2.43
N ALA A 20 3.94 -9.46 3.31
CA ALA A 20 5.15 -9.11 4.00
C ALA A 20 5.45 -10.15 5.06
N THR A 21 6.73 -10.51 5.19
CA THR A 21 7.22 -11.43 6.20
C THR A 21 8.22 -10.72 7.10
N SER A 22 8.59 -11.34 8.22
CA SER A 22 9.64 -10.80 9.09
C SER A 22 10.99 -10.58 8.38
N GLN A 23 11.25 -11.29 7.27
CA GLN A 23 12.45 -11.11 6.44
C GLN A 23 12.45 -9.77 5.70
N ASP A 24 11.29 -9.14 5.51
CA ASP A 24 11.15 -7.85 4.83
C ASP A 24 11.43 -6.65 5.76
N THR A 25 11.66 -6.88 7.06
CA THR A 25 11.83 -5.83 8.08
C THR A 25 12.83 -4.75 7.65
N GLN A 26 14.01 -5.16 7.18
CA GLN A 26 15.05 -4.22 6.80
C GLN A 26 14.64 -3.43 5.55
N LEU A 27 14.14 -4.12 4.51
CA LEU A 27 13.69 -3.49 3.27
C LEU A 27 12.55 -2.49 3.50
N ILE A 28 11.58 -2.83 4.36
CA ILE A 28 10.46 -1.96 4.72
C ILE A 28 10.97 -0.74 5.51
N THR A 29 11.90 -0.93 6.44
CA THR A 29 12.48 0.17 7.23
C THR A 29 13.21 1.15 6.30
N GLU A 30 14.10 0.65 5.44
CA GLU A 30 14.83 1.46 4.47
C GLU A 30 13.89 2.19 3.52
N PHE A 31 12.86 1.51 3.00
CA PHE A 31 11.84 2.11 2.14
C PHE A 31 11.10 3.26 2.84
N ILE A 32 10.62 3.06 4.07
CA ILE A 32 9.91 4.10 4.82
C ILE A 32 10.82 5.31 5.08
N ILE A 33 12.07 5.08 5.47
CA ILE A 33 13.05 6.16 5.70
C ILE A 33 13.29 6.94 4.41
N ASN A 34 13.51 6.24 3.29
CA ASN A 34 13.77 6.87 2.00
C ASN A 34 12.56 7.65 1.48
N LEU A 35 11.36 7.11 1.65
CA LEU A 35 10.13 7.74 1.14
C LEU A 35 9.68 8.93 2.01
N THR A 36 9.83 8.84 3.32
CA THR A 36 9.25 9.82 4.26
C THR A 36 10.27 10.74 4.93
N GLY A 37 11.56 10.42 4.87
CA GLY A 37 12.61 11.09 5.62
C GLY A 37 12.54 10.86 7.14
N LYS A 38 11.56 10.08 7.64
CA LYS A 38 11.38 9.82 9.08
C LYS A 38 12.06 8.54 9.47
N THR A 39 12.72 8.56 10.61
CA THR A 39 13.32 7.37 11.21
C THR A 39 12.25 6.46 11.79
N ILE A 40 12.39 5.16 11.52
CA ILE A 40 11.60 4.10 12.15
C ILE A 40 12.56 3.01 12.60
N SER A 41 12.34 2.46 13.80
CA SER A 41 13.16 1.36 14.31
C SER A 41 12.80 0.06 13.59
N PRO A 42 13.78 -0.71 13.07
CA PRO A 42 13.53 -2.04 12.53
C PRO A 42 12.83 -2.97 13.53
N ILE A 43 13.08 -2.80 14.83
CA ILE A 43 12.42 -3.57 15.89
C ILE A 43 10.91 -3.27 15.90
N HIS A 44 10.50 -2.00 15.71
CA HIS A 44 9.08 -1.67 15.66
C HIS A 44 8.38 -2.26 14.42
N VAL A 45 9.08 -2.27 13.27
CA VAL A 45 8.57 -2.91 12.05
C VAL A 45 8.43 -4.42 12.24
N ALA A 46 9.47 -5.09 12.76
CA ALA A 46 9.44 -6.53 13.03
C ALA A 46 8.34 -6.91 14.02
N SER A 47 8.21 -6.18 15.13
CA SER A 47 7.15 -6.40 16.11
C SER A 47 5.77 -6.21 15.50
N ARG A 48 5.58 -5.23 14.61
CA ARG A 48 4.31 -5.03 13.91
C ARG A 48 3.98 -6.21 13.01
N LEU A 49 4.93 -6.66 12.20
CA LEU A 49 4.76 -7.82 11.31
C LEU A 49 4.43 -9.09 12.10
N LEU A 50 5.11 -9.30 13.24
CA LEU A 50 4.85 -10.44 14.12
C LEU A 50 3.41 -10.39 14.68
N ASN A 51 2.99 -9.24 15.20
CA ASN A 51 1.64 -9.07 15.77
C ASN A 51 0.53 -9.27 14.72
N MET A 52 0.81 -9.04 13.43
CA MET A 52 -0.18 -9.23 12.36
C MET A 52 -0.47 -10.70 12.06
N LEU A 53 0.43 -11.62 12.43
CA LEU A 53 0.20 -13.06 12.25
C LEU A 53 -1.03 -13.56 13.00
N ASP A 54 -1.32 -12.96 14.16
CA ASP A 54 -2.47 -13.33 15.01
C ASP A 54 -3.76 -12.56 14.66
N LEU A 55 -3.72 -11.65 13.68
CA LEU A 55 -4.85 -10.80 13.30
C LEU A 55 -5.44 -11.31 11.99
N PRO A 56 -6.51 -12.12 11.97
CA PRO A 56 -7.00 -12.78 10.74
C PRO A 56 -7.46 -11.80 9.65
N ASP A 57 -7.83 -10.59 10.04
CA ASP A 57 -8.39 -9.57 9.16
C ASP A 57 -7.38 -8.50 8.74
N GLU A 58 -6.11 -8.61 9.13
CA GLU A 58 -5.12 -7.55 8.87
C GLU A 58 -3.85 -8.11 8.25
N ARG A 59 -3.46 -7.55 7.10
CA ARG A 59 -2.29 -7.98 6.33
C ARG A 59 -1.50 -6.78 5.80
N LEU A 60 -0.20 -6.99 5.64
CA LEU A 60 0.70 -6.04 4.98
C LEU A 60 1.23 -6.73 3.75
N TYR A 61 1.12 -6.07 2.61
CA TYR A 61 1.66 -6.53 1.35
C TYR A 61 2.80 -5.63 0.92
N VAL A 62 3.77 -6.21 0.21
CA VAL A 62 4.90 -5.51 -0.39
C VAL A 62 4.86 -5.66 -1.90
N TYR A 63 5.15 -4.58 -2.61
CA TYR A 63 5.48 -4.59 -4.03
C TYR A 63 6.99 -4.62 -4.17
N VAL A 64 7.51 -5.69 -4.77
CA VAL A 64 8.94 -5.87 -5.03
C VAL A 64 9.15 -5.99 -6.53
N GLU A 65 10.09 -5.21 -7.05
CA GLU A 65 10.49 -5.23 -8.45
C GLU A 65 12.02 -5.18 -8.54
N HIS A 66 12.61 -6.10 -9.33
CA HIS A 66 14.06 -6.27 -9.43
C HIS A 66 14.78 -6.42 -8.07
N GLY A 67 14.13 -7.07 -7.10
CA GLY A 67 14.65 -7.26 -5.74
C GLY A 67 14.58 -6.01 -4.84
N ARG A 68 14.01 -4.90 -5.33
CA ARG A 68 13.82 -3.67 -4.56
C ARG A 68 12.36 -3.54 -4.13
N LEU A 69 12.13 -3.21 -2.87
CA LEU A 69 10.81 -2.83 -2.37
C LEU A 69 10.48 -1.42 -2.88
N GLN A 70 9.36 -1.28 -3.58
CA GLN A 70 8.92 0.01 -4.14
C GLN A 70 7.54 0.46 -3.59
N GLY A 71 6.86 -0.40 -2.84
CA GLY A 71 5.61 -0.03 -2.20
C GLY A 71 5.14 -1.02 -1.14
N THR A 72 4.27 -0.53 -0.27
CA THR A 72 3.56 -1.32 0.73
C THR A 72 2.07 -0.99 0.69
N LEU A 73 1.26 -2.01 0.98
CA LEU A 73 -0.19 -1.92 1.13
C LEU A 73 -0.58 -2.58 2.45
N GLY A 74 -0.98 -1.79 3.44
CA GLY A 74 -1.67 -2.30 4.61
C GLY A 74 -3.15 -2.45 4.29
N PHE A 75 -3.71 -3.64 4.47
CA PHE A 75 -5.12 -3.93 4.21
C PHE A 75 -5.76 -4.58 5.45
N ARG A 76 -6.91 -4.06 5.85
CA ARG A 76 -7.66 -4.54 7.01
C ARG A 76 -9.14 -4.69 6.69
N ILE A 77 -9.74 -5.80 7.10
CA ILE A 77 -11.19 -6.00 7.00
C ILE A 77 -11.86 -5.35 8.23
N ARG A 78 -12.86 -4.50 7.99
CA ARG A 78 -13.69 -3.85 8.99
C ARG A 78 -15.11 -4.40 8.89
N ARG A 79 -15.56 -5.08 9.94
CA ARG A 79 -16.96 -5.52 10.09
C ARG A 79 -17.66 -4.57 11.05
N SER A 80 -18.85 -4.10 10.67
CA SER A 80 -19.68 -3.29 11.55
C SER A 80 -20.57 -4.20 12.39
N GLU A 81 -20.50 -4.03 13.72
CA GLU A 81 -21.43 -4.73 14.61
C GLU A 81 -22.86 -4.27 14.31
N GLY A 82 -23.76 -5.21 14.04
CA GLY A 82 -25.17 -4.93 13.77
C GLY A 82 -25.52 -4.66 12.31
N THR A 83 -24.57 -4.69 11.37
CA THR A 83 -24.87 -4.67 9.93
C THR A 83 -24.13 -5.81 9.22
N ALA A 84 -24.70 -6.34 8.13
CA ALA A 84 -24.02 -7.34 7.30
C ALA A 84 -22.95 -6.74 6.38
N VAL A 85 -22.66 -5.45 6.52
CA VAL A 85 -21.78 -4.70 5.61
C VAL A 85 -20.35 -4.79 6.11
N THR A 86 -19.45 -5.17 5.20
CA THR A 86 -18.02 -5.30 5.45
C THR A 86 -17.27 -4.33 4.54
N PHE A 87 -16.26 -3.64 5.05
CA PHE A 87 -15.42 -2.74 4.27
C PHE A 87 -13.95 -3.14 4.39
N GLY A 88 -13.20 -2.98 3.30
CA GLY A 88 -11.74 -2.95 3.36
C GLY A 88 -11.28 -1.59 3.88
N GLU A 89 -10.25 -1.55 4.70
CA GLU A 89 -9.52 -0.35 5.08
C GLU A 89 -8.10 -0.52 4.54
N ALA A 90 -7.66 0.40 3.67
CA ALA A 90 -6.42 0.26 2.92
C ALA A 90 -5.51 1.48 3.11
N SER A 91 -4.24 1.25 3.38
CA SER A 91 -3.20 2.28 3.45
C SER A 91 -2.09 1.95 2.48
N LEU A 92 -1.67 2.93 1.67
CA LEU A 92 -0.73 2.73 0.60
C LEU A 92 0.45 3.69 0.73
N LEU A 93 1.66 3.15 0.75
CA LEU A 93 2.91 3.90 0.65
C LEU A 93 3.68 3.34 -0.53
N ALA A 94 3.86 4.13 -1.58
CA ALA A 94 4.39 3.63 -2.84
C ALA A 94 5.16 4.74 -3.57
N GLU A 95 6.19 4.33 -4.31
CA GLU A 95 6.70 5.12 -5.43
C GLU A 95 5.61 5.29 -6.50
N ALA A 96 5.81 6.19 -7.48
CA ALA A 96 4.79 6.50 -8.49
C ALA A 96 4.39 5.26 -9.32
N THR A 97 5.37 4.44 -9.72
CA THR A 97 5.17 3.30 -10.62
C THR A 97 4.25 2.20 -10.05
N PRO A 98 4.45 1.67 -8.83
CA PRO A 98 3.62 0.57 -8.30
C PRO A 98 2.26 0.98 -7.72
N ARG A 99 1.96 2.29 -7.66
CA ARG A 99 0.76 2.79 -6.95
C ARG A 99 -0.53 2.22 -7.52
N GLN A 100 -0.68 2.20 -8.84
CA GLN A 100 -1.90 1.69 -9.46
C GLN A 100 -2.05 0.19 -9.27
N GLN A 101 -0.98 -0.59 -9.43
CA GLN A 101 -1.00 -2.04 -9.25
C GLN A 101 -1.36 -2.42 -7.80
N LEU A 102 -0.84 -1.69 -6.82
CA LEU A 102 -1.22 -1.89 -5.41
C LEU A 102 -2.67 -1.48 -5.13
N ALA A 103 -3.18 -0.47 -5.84
CA ALA A 103 -4.58 -0.07 -5.72
C ALA A 103 -5.53 -1.13 -6.30
N ASP A 104 -5.26 -1.57 -7.53
CA ASP A 104 -6.00 -2.65 -8.20
C ASP A 104 -5.98 -3.93 -7.35
N PHE A 105 -4.83 -4.24 -6.73
CA PHE A 105 -4.70 -5.38 -5.84
C PHE A 105 -5.55 -5.24 -4.57
N ALA A 106 -5.65 -4.04 -3.98
CA ALA A 106 -6.53 -3.82 -2.83
C ALA A 106 -8.02 -3.97 -3.21
N GLU A 107 -8.41 -3.52 -4.40
CA GLU A 107 -9.75 -3.72 -4.96
C GLU A 107 -10.07 -5.19 -5.12
N GLN A 108 -9.12 -5.97 -5.65
CA GLN A 108 -9.26 -7.42 -5.74
C GLN A 108 -9.41 -8.05 -4.34
N LEU A 109 -8.57 -7.67 -3.36
CA LEU A 109 -8.69 -8.17 -1.98
C LEU A 109 -10.06 -7.86 -1.37
N ALA A 110 -10.57 -6.64 -1.57
CA ALA A 110 -11.89 -6.27 -1.08
C ALA A 110 -12.99 -7.11 -1.74
N SER A 111 -12.89 -7.34 -3.05
CA SER A 111 -13.83 -8.21 -3.77
C SER A 111 -13.80 -9.64 -3.24
N ASP A 112 -12.61 -10.22 -3.09
CA ASP A 112 -12.40 -11.60 -2.61
C ASP A 112 -12.94 -11.82 -1.20
N HIS A 113 -12.86 -10.79 -0.35
CA HIS A 113 -13.38 -10.81 1.01
C HIS A 113 -14.86 -10.38 1.13
N GLY A 114 -15.55 -10.14 0.01
CA GLY A 114 -16.97 -9.75 0.00
C GLY A 114 -17.22 -8.37 0.62
N CYS A 115 -16.22 -7.48 0.59
CA CYS A 115 -16.36 -6.12 1.05
C CYS A 115 -17.26 -5.31 0.11
N SER A 116 -18.11 -4.46 0.68
CA SER A 116 -18.96 -3.53 -0.06
C SER A 116 -18.22 -2.29 -0.58
N GLY A 117 -16.97 -2.11 -0.18
CA GLY A 117 -16.09 -1.03 -0.63
C GLY A 117 -14.77 -0.99 0.13
N ILE A 118 -13.93 0.00 -0.20
CA ILE A 118 -12.65 0.27 0.46
C ILE A 118 -12.61 1.69 1.01
N TRP A 119 -12.12 1.85 2.23
CA TRP A 119 -11.72 3.12 2.83
C TRP A 119 -10.21 3.28 2.73
N TRP A 120 -9.79 4.24 1.90
CA TRP A 120 -8.39 4.60 1.76
C TRP A 120 -7.96 5.53 2.91
N LEU A 121 -6.95 5.11 3.67
CA LEU A 121 -6.36 5.87 4.77
C LEU A 121 -5.32 6.91 4.30
N SER A 122 -5.01 6.93 3.00
CA SER A 122 -4.06 7.83 2.37
C SER A 122 -4.49 9.29 2.55
N CYS A 123 -3.60 10.12 3.12
CA CYS A 123 -3.73 11.57 3.02
C CYS A 123 -3.58 11.95 1.55
N LEU A 124 -4.68 12.42 0.95
CA LEU A 124 -4.61 13.18 -0.29
C LEU A 124 -3.67 14.39 -0.08
N PRO A 125 -3.03 14.89 -1.14
CA PRO A 125 -2.05 15.99 -1.08
C PRO A 125 -2.59 17.32 -0.51
N SER A 126 -3.86 17.38 -0.11
CA SER A 126 -4.56 18.58 0.37
C SER A 126 -4.34 18.91 1.85
N GLU A 127 -3.69 18.03 2.64
CA GLU A 127 -3.48 18.26 4.07
C GLU A 127 -2.14 18.96 4.35
N PRO A 128 -2.12 20.15 4.98
CA PRO A 128 -0.89 20.81 5.41
C PRO A 128 -0.24 19.98 6.53
N GLY A 129 0.79 19.21 6.18
CA GLY A 129 1.49 18.29 7.10
C GLY A 129 1.48 16.82 6.67
N ALA A 130 0.76 16.47 5.59
CA ALA A 130 1.00 15.21 4.89
C ALA A 130 2.41 15.22 4.29
N LEU A 131 3.11 14.08 4.39
CA LEU A 131 4.53 13.90 4.06
C LEU A 131 4.92 14.15 2.59
N THR A 132 4.06 14.76 1.78
CA THR A 132 4.34 15.20 0.42
C THR A 132 3.50 16.43 0.07
N ALA A 133 3.84 17.59 0.65
CA ALA A 133 3.50 18.88 0.04
C ALA A 133 4.47 19.20 -1.12
N ASP A 134 4.77 18.21 -1.97
CA ASP A 134 5.47 18.41 -3.24
C ASP A 134 4.40 18.53 -4.33
N PRO A 135 4.21 19.72 -4.94
CA PRO A 135 3.18 19.97 -5.94
C PRO A 135 3.31 19.12 -7.22
N ARG A 136 4.39 18.32 -7.37
CA ARG A 136 4.55 17.34 -8.45
C ARG A 136 3.79 16.03 -8.23
N HIS A 137 3.20 15.82 -7.06
CA HIS A 137 2.45 14.62 -6.67
C HIS A 137 0.94 14.90 -6.48
N ALA A 138 0.44 16.01 -7.04
CA ALA A 138 -0.96 16.43 -6.91
C ALA A 138 -1.96 15.53 -7.66
N ASP A 139 -1.52 14.84 -8.73
CA ASP A 139 -2.37 14.00 -9.60
C ASP A 139 -2.44 12.53 -9.18
N ASN A 140 -2.62 12.27 -7.87
CA ASN A 140 -2.61 10.91 -7.29
C ASN A 140 -3.99 10.36 -6.93
N ALA A 141 -5.06 10.86 -7.54
CA ALA A 141 -6.39 10.31 -7.33
C ALA A 141 -6.44 8.86 -7.82
N LEU A 142 -6.79 7.93 -6.93
CA LEU A 142 -7.05 6.55 -7.33
C LEU A 142 -8.29 6.55 -8.23
N ILE A 143 -8.16 5.97 -9.43
CA ILE A 143 -9.22 5.95 -10.44
C ILE A 143 -10.49 5.34 -9.81
N GLY A 144 -11.62 6.06 -9.92
CA GLY A 144 -12.91 5.59 -9.38
C GLY A 144 -13.14 5.86 -7.89
N SER A 145 -12.14 6.35 -7.15
CA SER A 145 -12.35 6.80 -5.77
C SER A 145 -13.16 8.10 -5.72
N GLN A 146 -14.11 8.17 -4.80
CA GLN A 146 -14.87 9.38 -4.50
C GLN A 146 -14.64 9.78 -3.04
N GLU A 147 -14.37 11.05 -2.80
CA GLU A 147 -14.38 11.61 -1.45
C GLU A 147 -15.82 11.63 -0.94
N ASN A 148 -16.20 10.66 -0.10
CA ASN A 148 -17.57 10.51 0.42
C ASN A 148 -17.62 10.44 1.96
N GLY A 149 -16.53 10.77 2.65
CA GLY A 149 -16.44 10.74 4.10
C GLY A 149 -15.32 11.63 4.66
N TYR A 150 -15.40 11.91 5.97
CA TYR A 150 -14.40 12.72 6.70
C TYR A 150 -13.66 11.87 7.72
N ARG A 151 -12.33 12.05 7.82
CA ARG A 151 -11.50 11.44 8.87
C ARG A 151 -11.11 12.50 9.89
N PHE A 152 -11.52 12.31 11.14
CA PHE A 152 -11.08 13.15 12.26
C PHE A 152 -9.85 12.54 12.93
N VAL A 153 -8.77 13.30 13.05
CA VAL A 153 -7.53 12.87 13.70
C VAL A 153 -7.26 13.76 14.91
N LYS A 154 -7.14 13.15 16.10
CA LYS A 154 -6.68 13.84 17.30
C LYS A 154 -5.23 13.44 17.58
N GLN A 155 -4.33 14.40 17.55
CA GLN A 155 -2.95 14.19 18.01
C GLN A 155 -2.91 14.37 19.53
N PHE A 156 -2.35 13.39 20.22
CA PHE A 156 -2.03 13.51 21.63
C PHE A 156 -0.57 13.96 21.74
N LEU A 157 -0.35 15.12 22.37
CA LEU A 157 0.97 15.68 22.68
C LEU A 157 1.56 15.02 23.93
#